data_AF-A0A7Y9DMY3-F1
#
_entry.id   AF-A0A7Y9DMY3-F1
#
_cell.length_a   1.000
_cell.length_b   1.000
_cell.length_c   1.000
_cell.angle_alpha   90.00
_cell.angle_beta   90.00
_cell.angle_gamma   90.00
#
_symmetry.space_group_name_H-M   'P 1'
#
loop_
_entity.id
_entity.type
_entity.pdbx_description
1 polymer ?
#
loop_
_entity_poly.entity_id
_entity_poly.type
_entity_poly.pdbx_seq_one_letter_code
_entity_poly.pdbx_strand_id
1 'polypeptide(L)'
;MKPLHQVLRDLEFAAHQGTLTPSFLDDYARRHGEGVLALYALAARHDLPVAAEDGRDDHLAEVRPWHAAVDVAAVERALDARSAAVVRDVHAAADDGRPAVLRKRGRGSHHPVRPGA
;
A
#
# COMPACT_ATOMS: atom_id res chain seq x y z
N MET A 1 4.57 -11.46 7.76
CA MET A 1 4.02 -10.98 6.49
C MET A 1 4.92 -11.37 5.35
N LYS A 2 4.35 -12.08 4.37
CA LYS A 2 5.06 -12.44 3.13
C LYS A 2 5.02 -11.26 2.16
N PRO A 3 5.97 -11.17 1.21
CA PRO A 3 5.85 -10.18 0.15
C PRO A 3 4.62 -10.50 -0.73
N LEU A 4 3.92 -9.47 -1.18
CA LEU A 4 2.63 -9.58 -1.89
C LEU A 4 2.66 -10.56 -3.08
N HIS A 5 3.75 -10.57 -3.85
CA HIS A 5 3.89 -11.47 -5.01
C HIS A 5 3.94 -12.95 -4.62
N GLN A 6 4.45 -13.29 -3.44
CA GLN A 6 4.42 -14.67 -2.94
C GLN A 6 3.03 -15.05 -2.45
N VAL A 7 2.33 -14.12 -1.79
CA VAL A 7 0.93 -14.32 -1.38
C VAL A 7 0.05 -14.59 -2.60
N LEU A 8 0.17 -13.77 -3.64
CA LEU A 8 -0.56 -13.97 -4.91
C LEU A 8 -0.26 -15.34 -5.53
N ARG A 9 1.01 -15.72 -5.62
CA ARG A 9 1.39 -17.02 -6.19
C ARG A 9 0.82 -18.19 -5.39
N ASP A 10 0.81 -18.10 -4.07
CA ASP A 10 0.24 -19.12 -3.19
C ASP A 10 -1.28 -19.23 -3.40
N LEU A 11 -1.98 -18.10 -3.54
CA LEU A 11 -3.42 -18.05 -3.82
C LEU A 11 -3.77 -18.60 -5.21
N GLU A 12 -3.00 -18.22 -6.25
CA GLU A 12 -3.16 -18.74 -7.61
C GLU A 12 -2.97 -20.26 -7.64
N PHE A 13 -1.96 -20.76 -6.94
CA PHE A 13 -1.70 -22.19 -6.84
C PHE A 13 -2.84 -22.92 -6.13
N ALA A 14 -3.33 -22.40 -5.01
CA ALA A 14 -4.49 -22.96 -4.32
C ALA A 14 -5.76 -22.93 -5.17
N ALA A 15 -5.98 -21.85 -5.93
CA ALA A 15 -7.12 -21.74 -6.86
C ALA A 15 -7.03 -22.78 -7.99
N HIS A 16 -5.85 -22.96 -8.58
CA HIS A 16 -5.62 -23.95 -9.63
C HIS A 16 -5.79 -25.39 -9.13
N GLN A 17 -5.51 -25.64 -7.86
CA GLN A 17 -5.74 -26.93 -7.21
C GLN A 17 -7.18 -27.13 -6.73
N GLY A 18 -8.04 -26.12 -6.80
CA GLY A 18 -9.39 -26.16 -6.23
C GLY A 18 -9.40 -26.24 -4.70
N THR A 19 -8.31 -25.86 -4.04
CA THR A 19 -8.15 -25.90 -2.57
C THR A 19 -8.27 -24.51 -1.94
N LEU A 20 -8.51 -23.47 -2.76
CA LEU A 20 -8.77 -22.12 -2.28
C LEU A 20 -10.18 -22.05 -1.65
N THR A 21 -10.27 -22.32 -0.36
CA THR A 21 -11.50 -22.25 0.44
C THR A 21 -11.41 -21.14 1.52
N PRO A 22 -12.53 -20.73 2.13
CA PRO A 22 -12.54 -19.86 3.31
C PRO A 22 -11.61 -20.35 4.43
N SER A 23 -11.68 -21.64 4.77
CA SER A 23 -10.80 -22.22 5.80
C SER A 23 -9.31 -22.15 5.41
N PHE A 24 -8.98 -22.29 4.12
CA PHE A 24 -7.61 -22.07 3.65
C PHE A 24 -7.16 -20.62 3.89
N LEU A 25 -8.00 -19.65 3.57
CA LEU A 25 -7.70 -18.23 3.77
C LEU A 25 -7.51 -17.88 5.26
N ASP A 26 -8.36 -18.41 6.13
CA ASP A 26 -8.24 -18.24 7.59
C ASP A 26 -6.95 -18.80 8.15
N ASP A 27 -6.58 -20.00 7.71
CA ASP A 27 -5.35 -20.65 8.11
C ASP A 27 -4.12 -19.91 7.57
N TYR A 28 -4.18 -19.47 6.32
CA TYR A 28 -3.11 -18.70 5.68
C TYR A 28 -2.89 -17.37 6.42
N ALA A 29 -3.98 -16.65 6.72
CA ALA A 29 -3.96 -15.43 7.51
C ALA A 29 -3.32 -15.64 8.89
N ARG A 30 -3.75 -16.68 9.62
CA ARG A 30 -3.19 -17.03 10.94
C ARG A 30 -1.71 -17.38 10.88
N ARG A 31 -1.26 -18.13 9.88
CA ARG A 31 0.15 -18.57 9.74
C ARG A 31 1.09 -17.44 9.33
N HIS A 32 0.62 -16.49 8.52
CA HIS A 32 1.47 -15.47 7.92
C HIS A 32 1.27 -14.05 8.48
N GLY A 33 0.27 -13.88 9.36
CA GLY A 33 -0.09 -12.59 9.95
C GLY A 33 -0.75 -11.67 8.93
N GLU A 34 -1.47 -12.23 7.96
CA GLU A 34 -2.20 -11.48 6.93
C GLU A 34 -3.66 -11.26 7.37
N GLY A 35 -4.31 -10.24 6.83
CA GLY A 35 -5.74 -10.02 7.09
C GLY A 35 -6.62 -10.91 6.20
N VAL A 36 -7.54 -11.67 6.79
CA VAL A 36 -8.49 -12.53 6.04
C VAL A 36 -9.25 -11.74 4.97
N LEU A 37 -9.81 -10.58 5.34
CA LEU A 37 -10.51 -9.68 4.41
C LEU A 37 -9.60 -9.17 3.28
N ALA A 38 -8.32 -8.94 3.56
CA ALA A 38 -7.37 -8.52 2.54
C ALA A 38 -7.07 -9.65 1.54
N LEU A 39 -7.03 -10.90 2.00
CA LEU A 39 -6.88 -12.07 1.12
C LEU A 39 -8.12 -12.28 0.25
N TYR A 40 -9.33 -12.11 0.78
CA TYR A 40 -10.56 -12.13 -0.02
C TYR A 40 -10.58 -11.03 -1.08
N ALA A 41 -10.24 -9.79 -0.71
CA ALA A 41 -10.16 -8.68 -1.66
C ALA A 41 -9.09 -8.93 -2.73
N LEU A 42 -7.97 -9.54 -2.36
CA LEU A 42 -6.90 -9.91 -3.29
C LEU A 42 -7.34 -11.02 -4.25
N ALA A 43 -8.01 -12.06 -3.75
CA ALA A 43 -8.56 -13.12 -4.59
C ALA A 43 -9.61 -12.57 -5.58
N ALA A 44 -10.55 -11.75 -5.11
CA ALA A 44 -11.57 -11.12 -5.94
C ALA A 44 -10.99 -10.19 -7.01
N ARG A 45 -9.96 -9.40 -6.66
CA ARG A 45 -9.28 -8.49 -7.61
C ARG A 45 -8.56 -9.24 -8.74
N HIS A 46 -8.14 -10.48 -8.50
CA HIS A 46 -7.38 -11.29 -9.43
C HIS A 46 -8.24 -12.42 -10.06
N ASP A 47 -9.56 -12.31 -9.96
CA ASP A 47 -10.52 -13.29 -10.48
C ASP A 47 -10.25 -14.74 -10.02
N LEU A 48 -9.74 -14.90 -8.79
CA LEU A 48 -9.49 -16.20 -8.19
C LEU A 48 -10.75 -16.69 -7.46
N PRO A 49 -11.42 -17.74 -7.96
CA PRO A 49 -12.64 -18.24 -7.35
C PRO A 49 -12.31 -18.92 -6.02
N VAL A 50 -12.81 -18.37 -4.92
CA VAL A 50 -12.80 -19.03 -3.61
C VAL A 50 -13.98 -20.00 -3.58
N ALA A 51 -13.69 -21.29 -3.42
CA ALA A 51 -14.70 -22.34 -3.39
C ALA A 51 -15.63 -22.17 -2.17
N ALA A 52 -16.92 -22.43 -2.37
CA ALA A 52 -17.87 -22.48 -1.26
C ALA A 52 -17.54 -23.67 -0.34
N GLU A 53 -17.73 -23.48 0.96
CA GLU A 53 -17.47 -24.50 1.98
C GLU A 53 -18.75 -24.70 2.80
N ASP A 54 -19.17 -25.95 2.97
CA ASP A 54 -20.42 -26.29 3.65
C ASP A 54 -20.41 -25.76 5.09
N GLY A 55 -21.44 -24.98 5.45
CA GLY A 55 -21.56 -24.36 6.78
C GLY A 55 -20.82 -23.03 6.92
N ARG A 56 -20.24 -22.48 5.83
CA ARG A 56 -19.69 -21.13 5.79
C ARG A 56 -20.34 -20.26 4.72
N ASP A 57 -21.15 -19.32 5.20
CA ASP A 57 -21.89 -18.35 4.39
C ASP A 57 -21.11 -17.05 4.18
N ASP A 58 -19.78 -17.11 4.13
CA ASP A 58 -18.92 -15.94 3.95
C ASP A 58 -19.15 -15.25 2.58
N HIS A 59 -19.66 -16.00 1.61
CA HIS A 59 -20.06 -15.52 0.28
C HIS A 59 -21.45 -14.85 0.25
N LEU A 60 -22.27 -15.07 1.29
CA LEU A 60 -23.59 -14.46 1.47
C LEU A 60 -23.55 -13.21 2.35
N ALA A 61 -22.42 -12.94 3.02
CA ALA A 61 -22.22 -11.69 3.72
C ALA A 61 -22.32 -10.56 2.68
N GLU A 62 -23.43 -9.82 2.73
CA GLU A 62 -23.65 -8.61 1.93
C GLU A 62 -22.34 -7.82 1.89
N VAL A 63 -21.91 -7.44 0.69
CA VAL A 63 -20.73 -6.58 0.48
C VAL A 63 -20.91 -5.37 1.38
N ARG A 64 -20.32 -5.42 2.59
CA ARG A 64 -20.39 -4.30 3.50
C ARG A 64 -19.70 -3.17 2.76
N PRO A 65 -20.40 -2.07 2.42
CA PRO A 65 -19.74 -0.96 1.77
C PRO A 65 -18.54 -0.60 2.63
N TRP A 66 -17.36 -0.64 2.01
CA TRP A 66 -16.11 -0.29 2.66
C TRP A 66 -16.19 1.20 2.97
N HIS A 67 -16.73 1.53 4.14
CA HIS A 67 -16.75 2.89 4.65
C HIS A 67 -15.37 3.19 5.21
N ALA A 68 -14.41 3.41 4.31
CA ALA A 68 -13.27 4.23 4.66
C ALA A 68 -13.83 5.63 4.96
N ALA A 69 -14.03 5.92 6.24
CA ALA A 69 -14.28 7.26 6.74
C ALA A 69 -13.01 8.10 6.61
N VAL A 70 -12.45 8.17 5.40
CA VAL A 70 -11.38 9.10 5.07
C VAL A 70 -12.08 10.41 4.82
N ASP A 71 -11.85 11.36 5.71
CA ASP A 71 -12.25 12.75 5.51
C ASP A 71 -11.48 13.29 4.30
N VAL A 72 -12.12 13.24 3.13
CA VAL A 72 -11.56 13.69 1.86
C VAL A 72 -11.13 15.15 1.95
N ALA A 73 -11.88 15.98 2.67
CA ALA A 73 -11.55 17.39 2.88
C ALA A 73 -10.33 17.58 3.79
N ALA A 74 -10.06 16.67 4.72
CA ALA A 74 -8.80 16.66 5.47
C ALA A 74 -7.61 16.27 4.58
N VAL A 75 -7.79 15.29 3.69
CA VAL A 75 -6.74 14.86 2.75
C VAL A 75 -6.41 15.97 1.75
N GLU A 76 -7.42 16.61 1.17
CA GLU A 76 -7.25 17.74 0.23
C GLU A 76 -6.51 18.91 0.90
N ARG A 77 -6.92 19.31 2.11
CA ARG A 77 -6.21 20.35 2.88
C ARG A 77 -4.74 19.99 3.14
N ALA A 78 -4.44 18.73 3.43
CA ALA A 78 -3.07 18.27 3.64
C ALA A 78 -2.25 18.31 2.34
N LEU A 79 -2.86 17.95 1.21
CA LEU A 79 -2.23 18.02 -0.12
C LEU A 79 -1.97 19.47 -0.54
N ASP A 80 -2.91 20.37 -0.30
CA ASP A 80 -2.77 21.80 -0.60
C ASP A 80 -1.67 22.44 0.25
N ALA A 81 -1.64 22.15 1.56
CA ALA A 81 -0.59 22.64 2.46
C ALA A 81 0.79 22.17 2.02
N ARG A 82 0.90 20.91 1.57
CA ARG A 82 2.16 20.35 1.05
C ARG A 82 2.56 20.98 -0.28
N SER A 83 1.61 21.18 -1.19
CA SER A 83 1.86 21.84 -2.48
C SER A 83 2.35 23.28 -2.28
N ALA A 84 1.72 24.03 -1.37
CA ALA A 84 2.15 25.39 -1.02
C ALA A 84 3.57 25.41 -0.42
N ALA A 85 3.93 24.43 0.42
CA ALA A 85 5.28 24.30 0.95
C ALA A 85 6.31 24.05 -0.16
N VAL A 86 6.04 23.13 -1.08
CA VAL A 86 6.92 22.84 -2.21
C VAL A 86 7.09 24.07 -3.12
N VAL A 87 6.01 24.81 -3.41
CA VAL A 87 6.10 26.03 -4.21
C VAL A 87 6.96 27.09 -3.55
N ARG A 88 6.83 27.28 -2.22
CA ARG A 88 7.71 28.19 -1.47
C ARG A 88 9.17 27.74 -1.51
N ASP A 89 9.43 26.45 -1.37
CA ASP A 89 10.79 25.90 -1.46
C ASP A 89 11.39 26.10 -2.86
N VAL A 90 10.59 25.93 -3.91
CA VAL A 90 10.99 26.19 -5.31
C VAL A 90 11.26 27.67 -5.56
N HIS A 91 10.45 28.58 -5.00
CA HIS A 91 10.70 30.02 -5.10
C HIS A 91 11.94 30.45 -4.31
N ALA A 92 12.10 30.01 -3.06
CA ALA A 92 13.32 30.24 -2.29
C ALA A 92 14.57 29.68 -3.01
N ALA A 93 14.40 28.54 -3.70
CA ALA A 93 15.40 27.95 -4.55
C ALA A 93 15.70 28.78 -5.82
N ALA A 94 14.70 29.46 -6.39
CA ALA A 94 14.86 30.32 -7.55
C ALA A 94 15.52 31.66 -7.18
N ASP A 95 15.18 32.23 -6.03
CA ASP A 95 15.73 33.50 -5.53
C ASP A 95 17.24 33.42 -5.23
N ASP A 96 17.76 32.22 -4.93
CA ASP A 96 19.19 31.95 -4.76
C ASP A 96 19.97 31.92 -6.09
N GLY A 97 19.29 31.98 -7.25
CA GLY A 97 19.86 32.12 -8.61
C GLY A 97 20.82 31.02 -9.08
N ARG A 98 21.11 30.02 -8.24
CA ARG A 98 22.12 28.97 -8.47
C ARG A 98 21.49 27.57 -8.48
N PRO A 99 21.84 26.70 -9.45
CA PRO A 99 21.44 25.30 -9.49
C PRO A 99 21.70 24.58 -8.17
N ALA A 100 20.82 23.66 -7.76
CA ALA A 100 20.86 22.96 -6.46
C ALA A 100 22.22 22.31 -6.13
N VAL A 101 22.92 21.82 -7.17
CA VAL A 101 24.27 21.22 -7.08
C VAL A 101 25.39 22.21 -6.74
N LEU A 102 25.15 23.53 -6.86
CA LEU A 102 26.14 24.60 -6.66
C LEU A 102 25.88 25.45 -5.41
N ARG A 103 24.89 25.09 -4.58
CA ARG A 103 24.60 25.84 -3.35
C ARG A 103 25.65 25.54 -2.28
N LYS A 104 26.17 26.61 -1.66
CA LYS A 104 27.12 26.50 -0.54
C LYS A 104 26.40 25.86 0.64
N ARG A 105 27.01 24.83 1.22
CA ARG A 105 26.54 24.19 2.45
C ARG A 105 26.36 25.21 3.56
N GLY A 106 25.13 25.40 4.03
CA GLY A 106 24.87 26.05 5.31
C GLY A 106 25.43 25.20 6.47
N ARG A 107 25.76 25.87 7.57
CA ARG A 107 26.30 25.28 8.81
C ARG A 107 25.23 24.39 9.47
N GLY A 108 25.00 23.18 8.92
CA GLY A 108 23.99 22.24 9.41
C GLY A 108 23.52 21.14 8.44
N SER A 109 24.07 21.02 7.22
CA SER A 109 23.59 19.99 6.26
C SER A 109 24.07 18.57 6.61
N HIS A 110 23.13 17.63 6.80
CA HIS A 110 23.32 16.25 7.30
C HIS A 110 23.73 15.19 6.25
N HIS A 111 24.26 15.54 5.08
CA HIS A 111 24.71 14.54 4.10
C HIS A 111 26.23 14.45 3.99
N PRO A 112 26.85 13.28 4.23
CA PRO A 112 28.28 13.11 4.02
C PRO A 112 28.58 13.12 2.51
N VAL A 113 29.59 13.88 2.09
CA VAL A 113 30.15 13.78 0.73
C VAL A 113 30.99 12.51 0.71
N ARG A 114 30.70 11.56 -0.18
CA ARG A 114 31.67 10.52 -0.53
C ARG A 114 32.83 11.21 -1.25
N PRO A 115 34.09 11.09 -0.78
CA PRO A 115 35.23 11.60 -1.52
C PRO A 115 35.34 10.82 -2.84
N GLY A 116 35.49 11.57 -3.94
CA GLY A 116 35.45 11.06 -5.30
C GLY A 116 36.59 10.10 -5.63
N ALA A 117 36.32 9.26 -6.63
CA ALA A 117 37.32 8.64 -7.49
C ALA A 117 37.33 9.39 -8.81
#